data_AF-A0A975D7I7-F1
#
_entry.id   AF-A0A975D7I7-F1
#
_cell.length_a   1.000
_cell.length_b   1.000
_cell.length_c   1.000
_cell.angle_alpha   90.00
_cell.angle_beta   90.00
_cell.angle_gamma   90.00
#
_symmetry.space_group_name_H-M   'P 1'
#
loop_
_entity.id
_entity.type
_entity.pdbx_description
1 polymer ?
#
loop_
_entity_poly.entity_id
_entity_poly.type
_entity_poly.pdbx_seq_one_letter_code
_entity_poly.pdbx_strand_id
1 'polypeptide(L)'
;MSVMIRGQDRTRLRVMGDVEAELAVPADSAGRCWLSFSDGTLIEAAYGDDNDCRFAISEEGAGIARIRREHDGDVLRLDWRVEWVTVAAADNAARATAQHEPMPMLPGLFSSSDSEAIASC
;
A
#
# COMPACT_ATOMS: atom_id res chain seq x y z
N MET A 1 -14.85 9.16 1.49
CA MET A 1 -14.01 8.54 2.52
C MET A 1 -12.73 8.15 1.85
N SER A 2 -11.70 8.96 2.08
CA SER A 2 -10.37 8.76 1.55
C SER A 2 -9.38 9.55 2.38
N VAL A 3 -8.12 9.13 2.33
CA VAL A 3 -7.00 9.92 2.83
C VAL A 3 -6.04 10.25 1.70
N MET A 4 -5.44 11.43 1.79
CA MET A 4 -4.38 11.90 0.92
C MET A 4 -3.12 12.13 1.76
N ILE A 5 -1.98 11.67 1.25
CA ILE A 5 -0.69 11.78 1.91
C ILE A 5 0.30 12.45 0.97
N ARG A 6 1.04 13.42 1.52
CA ARG A 6 2.11 14.15 0.83
C ARG A 6 3.34 14.24 1.72
N GLY A 7 4.52 14.06 1.14
CA GLY A 7 5.76 14.44 1.79
C GLY A 7 5.97 15.94 1.76
N GLN A 8 6.61 16.46 2.81
CA GLN A 8 7.10 17.84 2.89
C GLN A 8 8.65 17.80 2.87
N ASP A 9 9.32 18.58 3.72
CA ASP A 9 10.77 18.81 3.73
C ASP A 9 11.60 17.65 4.34
N ARG A 10 11.39 16.40 3.90
CA ARG A 10 11.96 15.15 4.46
C ARG A 10 11.70 14.83 5.92
N THR A 11 11.11 15.75 6.68
CA THR A 11 10.93 15.62 8.13
C THR A 11 9.49 15.32 8.50
N ARG A 12 8.56 15.54 7.56
CA ARG A 12 7.13 15.48 7.81
C ARG A 12 6.38 14.88 6.62
N LEU A 13 5.33 14.13 6.98
CA LEU A 13 4.30 13.64 6.08
C LEU A 13 2.98 14.28 6.51
N ARG A 14 2.30 14.94 5.58
CA ARG A 14 0.98 15.52 5.80
C ARG A 14 -0.09 14.53 5.37
N VAL A 15 -1.03 14.24 6.26
CA VAL A 15 -2.22 13.41 6.02
C VAL A 15 -3.45 14.29 6.07
N MET A 16 -4.32 14.13 5.07
CA MET A 16 -5.54 14.91 4.89
C MET A 16 -6.72 14.02 4.50
N GLY A 17 -7.95 14.43 4.82
CA GLY A 17 -9.19 13.73 4.48
C GLY A 17 -9.87 13.13 5.72
N ASP A 18 -10.11 11.82 5.71
CA ASP A 18 -10.80 11.13 6.81
C ASP A 18 -10.04 11.21 8.14
N VAL A 19 -8.71 11.35 8.08
CA VAL A 19 -7.82 11.66 9.20
C VAL A 19 -6.96 12.84 8.80
N GLU A 20 -6.78 13.79 9.71
CA GLU A 20 -5.93 14.97 9.53
C GLU A 20 -4.78 14.91 10.53
N ALA A 21 -3.55 14.84 10.03
CA ALA A 21 -2.36 14.73 10.88
C ALA A 21 -1.08 15.19 10.18
N GLU A 22 -0.06 15.52 10.97
CA GLU A 22 1.32 15.63 10.52
C GLU A 22 2.18 14.62 11.25
N LEU A 23 2.77 13.71 10.49
CA LEU A 23 3.57 12.61 11.00
C LEU A 23 5.04 12.94 10.80
N ALA A 24 5.86 12.77 11.84
CA ALA A 24 7.29 12.95 11.73
C ALA A 24 7.91 11.79 10.94
N VAL A 25 8.79 12.12 10.00
CA VAL A 25 9.65 11.14 9.33
C VAL A 25 10.80 10.80 10.29
N PRO A 26 11.04 9.52 10.60
CA PRO A 26 12.14 9.12 11.49
C PRO A 26 13.50 9.55 10.94
N ALA A 27 14.33 10.16 11.78
CA ALA A 27 15.58 10.82 11.36
C ALA A 27 16.73 9.86 10.99
N ASP A 28 16.68 8.61 11.47
CA ASP A 28 17.69 7.57 11.31
C ASP A 28 17.46 6.65 10.10
N SER A 29 16.39 6.89 9.34
CA SER A 29 15.83 5.89 8.44
C SER A 29 16.45 5.85 7.04
N ALA A 30 17.65 6.42 6.87
CA ALA A 30 18.33 6.61 5.58
C ALA A 30 17.42 7.25 4.49
N GLY A 31 16.48 8.11 4.93
CA GLY A 31 15.51 8.75 4.05
C GLY A 31 14.35 7.85 3.60
N ARG A 32 14.15 6.67 4.20
CA ARG A 32 13.03 5.77 3.91
C ARG A 32 12.19 5.48 5.13
N CYS A 33 10.87 5.40 5.02
CA CYS A 33 10.02 5.03 6.14
C CYS A 33 8.79 4.26 5.66
N TRP A 34 8.10 3.62 6.58
CA TRP A 34 6.90 2.83 6.32
C TRP A 34 5.66 3.57 6.81
N LEU A 35 4.64 3.59 5.96
CA LEU A 35 3.30 4.06 6.27
C LEU A 35 2.36 2.85 6.33
N SER A 36 1.73 2.65 7.49
CA SER A 36 0.75 1.57 7.69
C SER A 36 -0.63 2.15 7.96
N PHE A 37 -1.63 1.60 7.28
CA PHE A 37 -3.01 2.07 7.32
C PHE A 37 -3.95 1.03 7.92
N SER A 38 -5.07 1.49 8.50
CA SER A 38 -6.07 0.63 9.15
C SER A 38 -6.77 -0.38 8.24
N ASP A 39 -6.68 -0.21 6.93
CA ASP A 39 -7.25 -1.13 5.93
C ASP A 39 -6.29 -2.27 5.55
N GLY A 40 -5.08 -2.28 6.14
CA GLY A 40 -4.01 -3.24 5.86
C GLY A 40 -3.03 -2.78 4.79
N THR A 41 -3.24 -1.62 4.15
CA THR A 41 -2.30 -1.10 3.14
C THR A 41 -0.96 -0.72 3.79
N LEU A 42 0.13 -1.10 3.14
CA LEU A 42 1.50 -0.75 3.54
C LEU A 42 2.21 -0.04 2.39
N ILE A 43 2.73 1.17 2.66
CA ILE A 43 3.41 2.02 1.69
C ILE A 43 4.84 2.30 2.14
N GLU A 44 5.79 2.18 1.22
CA GLU A 44 7.13 2.74 1.39
C GLU A 44 7.13 4.20 0.99
N ALA A 45 7.70 5.06 1.83
CA ALA A 45 8.03 6.43 1.48
C ALA A 45 9.54 6.59 1.46
N ALA A 46 10.09 7.08 0.34
CA ALA A 46 11.52 7.30 0.15
C ALA A 46 11.78 8.74 -0.32
N TYR A 47 12.68 9.44 0.35
CA TYR A 47 13.12 10.77 -0.03
C TYR A 47 14.39 10.68 -0.87
N GLY A 48 14.33 11.16 -2.11
CA GLY A 48 15.49 11.27 -3.01
C GLY A 48 16.41 12.43 -2.64
N ASP A 49 17.53 12.62 -3.34
CA ASP A 49 18.48 13.73 -3.07
C ASP A 49 17.86 15.12 -3.33
N ASP A 50 16.82 15.18 -4.15
CA ASP A 50 16.00 16.35 -4.47
C ASP A 50 15.03 16.76 -3.35
N ASN A 51 14.96 15.99 -2.26
CA ASN A 51 13.95 16.08 -1.19
C ASN A 51 12.54 15.70 -1.63
N ASP A 52 12.34 15.21 -2.85
CA ASP A 52 11.03 14.73 -3.29
C ASP A 52 10.71 13.43 -2.56
N CYS A 53 9.52 13.39 -1.96
CA CYS A 53 8.97 12.15 -1.42
C CYS A 53 8.44 11.28 -2.57
N ARG A 54 8.93 10.05 -2.64
CA ARG A 54 8.50 9.01 -3.57
C ARG A 54 7.74 7.95 -2.79
N PHE A 55 6.55 7.59 -3.27
CA PHE A 55 5.77 6.52 -2.65
C PHE A 55 5.85 5.24 -3.49
N ALA A 56 5.83 4.09 -2.83
CA ALA A 56 5.65 2.79 -3.47
C ALA A 56 4.70 1.92 -2.65
N ILE A 57 3.76 1.25 -3.32
CA ILE A 57 2.86 0.31 -2.66
C ILE A 57 3.64 -0.97 -2.38
N SER A 58 3.77 -1.35 -1.11
CA SER A 58 4.40 -2.61 -0.71
C SER A 58 3.37 -3.72 -0.53
N GLU A 59 2.22 -3.40 0.07
CA GLU A 59 1.10 -4.34 0.24
C GLU A 59 -0.21 -3.57 0.01
N GLU A 60 -1.10 -4.14 -0.79
CA GLU A 60 -2.45 -3.61 -0.97
C GLU A 60 -3.38 -4.17 0.11
N GLY A 61 -4.02 -3.27 0.86
CA GLY A 61 -5.09 -3.62 1.80
C GLY A 61 -6.45 -3.72 1.12
N ALA A 62 -7.52 -3.45 1.88
CA ALA A 62 -8.87 -3.42 1.33
C ALA A 62 -9.16 -2.19 0.45
N GLY A 63 -8.43 -1.10 0.65
CA GLY A 63 -8.58 0.15 -0.07
C GLY A 63 -7.87 0.19 -1.42
N ILE A 64 -8.31 1.10 -2.29
CA ILE A 64 -7.63 1.36 -3.56
C ILE A 64 -6.57 2.44 -3.34
N ALA A 65 -5.30 2.04 -3.31
CA ALA A 65 -4.17 2.96 -3.26
C ALA A 65 -3.81 3.47 -4.66
N ARG A 66 -3.56 4.77 -4.79
CA ARG A 66 -3.12 5.42 -6.03
C ARG A 66 -2.02 6.41 -5.73
N ILE A 67 -0.95 6.35 -6.50
CA ILE A 67 0.16 7.29 -6.41
C ILE A 67 0.18 8.11 -7.69
N ARG A 68 0.22 9.44 -7.55
CA ARG A 68 0.33 10.38 -8.67
C ARG A 68 1.54 11.26 -8.45
N ARG A 69 2.23 11.64 -9.52
CA ARG A 69 3.28 12.65 -9.46
C ARG A 69 2.67 14.03 -9.72
N GLU A 70 2.88 14.94 -8.80
CA GLU A 70 2.61 16.36 -8.97
C GLU A 70 3.94 17.14 -9.03
N HIS A 71 3.89 18.46 -9.23
CA HIS A 71 5.09 19.30 -9.37
C HIS A 71 6.05 19.19 -8.17
N ASP A 72 5.52 18.98 -6.96
CA ASP A 72 6.27 18.98 -5.70
C ASP A 72 6.45 17.58 -5.10
N GLY A 73 6.42 16.52 -5.94
CA GLY A 73 6.63 15.14 -5.52
C GLY A 73 5.41 14.24 -5.67
N ASP A 74 5.46 13.04 -5.07
CA ASP A 74 4.36 12.09 -5.14
C ASP A 74 3.23 12.45 -4.17
N VAL A 75 2.00 12.19 -4.61
CA VAL A 75 0.77 12.29 -3.84
C VAL A 75 0.14 10.91 -3.79
N LEU A 76 0.07 10.35 -2.60
CA LEU A 76 -0.64 9.11 -2.33
C LEU A 76 -2.10 9.43 -2.00
N ARG A 77 -3.02 8.69 -2.61
CA ARG A 77 -4.44 8.68 -2.25
C ARG A 77 -4.87 7.26 -1.96
N LEU A 78 -5.52 7.06 -0.82
CA LEU A 78 -6.13 5.79 -0.44
C LEU A 78 -7.65 5.99 -0.36
N ASP A 79 -8.37 5.36 -1.28
CA ASP A 79 -9.83 5.44 -1.35
C ASP A 79 -10.47 4.34 -0.50
N TRP A 80 -10.46 4.56 0.81
CA TRP A 80 -11.10 3.73 1.82
C TRP A 80 -11.38 4.56 3.08
N ARG A 81 -12.21 4.02 3.99
CA ARG A 81 -12.40 4.61 5.32
C ARG A 81 -11.19 4.26 6.19
N VAL A 82 -10.29 5.22 6.37
CA VAL A 82 -9.10 5.07 7.22
C VAL A 82 -9.41 5.62 8.61
N GLU A 83 -9.13 4.82 9.65
CA GLU A 83 -9.34 5.20 11.05
C GLU A 83 -8.03 5.57 11.76
N TRP A 84 -6.91 5.05 11.27
CA TRP A 84 -5.58 5.38 11.75
C TRP A 84 -4.53 5.19 10.66
N VAL A 85 -3.43 5.93 10.82
CA VAL A 85 -2.21 5.84 10.02
C VAL A 85 -1.01 5.97 10.96
N THR A 86 0.04 5.21 10.70
CA THR A 86 1.29 5.27 11.49
C THR A 86 2.50 5.40 10.57
N VAL A 87 3.58 5.97 11.10
CA VAL A 87 4.88 6.03 10.44
C VAL A 87 5.90 5.28 11.29
N ALA A 88 6.71 4.44 10.65
CA ALA A 88 7.80 3.73 11.30
C ALA A 88 9.10 3.86 10.50
N ALA A 89 10.24 3.76 11.20
CA ALA A 89 11.55 3.70 10.56
C ALA A 89 11.66 2.44 9.68
N ALA A 90 12.57 2.47 8.70
CA ALA A 90 12.69 1.40 7.71
C ALA A 90 12.99 0.02 8.32
N ASP A 91 13.68 -0.01 9.46
CA ASP A 91 14.04 -1.20 10.25
C ASP A 91 12.98 -1.60 11.29
N ASN A 92 11.96 -0.76 11.49
CA ASN A 92 10.90 -0.97 12.47
C ASN A 92 9.54 -1.26 11.82
N ALA A 93 9.57 -2.02 10.72
CA ALA A 93 8.38 -2.58 10.11
C ALA A 93 8.63 -4.04 9.73
N ALA A 94 7.67 -4.91 10.05
CA ALA A 94 7.67 -6.31 9.64
C ALA A 94 6.49 -6.55 8.70
N ARG A 95 6.74 -7.33 7.65
CA ARG A 95 5.71 -7.81 6.73
C ARG A 95 5.70 -9.32 6.71
N ALA A 96 4.54 -9.90 6.42
CA ALA A 96 4.47 -11.33 6.17
C ALA A 96 5.30 -11.65 4.92
N THR A 97 6.21 -12.62 5.01
CA THR A 97 6.76 -13.23 3.81
C THR A 97 5.63 -14.08 3.22
N ALA A 98 5.22 -13.81 1.99
CA ALA A 98 4.25 -14.65 1.30
C ALA A 98 4.82 -16.08 1.16
N GLN A 99 4.51 -16.93 2.13
CA GLN A 99 4.57 -18.36 1.94
C GLN A 99 3.32 -18.70 1.16
N HIS A 100 3.46 -18.79 -0.16
CA HIS A 100 2.43 -19.38 -1.00
C HIS A 100 2.36 -20.87 -0.65
N GLU A 101 1.73 -21.21 0.47
CA GLU A 101 1.26 -22.57 0.65
C GLU A 101 0.15 -22.76 -0.39
N PRO A 102 0.31 -23.70 -1.34
CA PRO A 102 -0.66 -23.88 -2.40
C PRO A 102 -2.02 -24.12 -1.77
N MET A 103 -3.04 -23.41 -2.26
CA MET A 103 -4.41 -23.59 -1.81
C MET A 103 -4.73 -25.09 -1.78
N PRO A 104 -5.27 -25.63 -0.67
CA PRO A 104 -5.60 -27.03 -0.61
C PRO A 104 -6.57 -27.33 -1.74
N MET A 105 -6.23 -28.32 -2.56
CA MET A 105 -7.12 -28.82 -3.61
C MET A 105 -8.34 -29.40 -2.91
N LEU A 106 -9.47 -28.69 -2.97
CA LEU A 106 -10.75 -29.18 -2.44
C LEU A 106 -11.32 -30.19 -3.44
N PRO A 107 -11.35 -31.50 -3.14
CA PRO A 107 -11.85 -32.50 -4.07
C PRO A 107 -13.32 -32.22 -4.41
N GLY A 108 -13.65 -32.17 -5.71
CA GLY A 108 -15.03 -31.98 -6.19
C GLY A 108 -15.50 -30.54 -6.39
N LEU A 109 -14.67 -29.52 -6.11
CA LEU A 109 -15.03 -28.11 -6.30
C LEU A 109 -14.76 -27.58 -7.72
N PHE A 110 -13.89 -28.27 -8.48
CA PHE A 110 -13.54 -27.96 -9.87
C PHE A 110 -13.60 -29.21 -10.76
N SER A 111 -14.60 -30.07 -10.55
CA SER A 111 -14.89 -31.13 -11.50
C SER A 111 -15.44 -30.50 -12.78
N SER A 112 -14.64 -30.53 -13.85
CA SER A 112 -15.04 -30.15 -15.20
C SER A 112 -16.34 -30.86 -15.60
N SER A 113 -17.43 -30.11 -15.68
CA SER A 113 -18.63 -30.58 -16.38
C SER A 113 -18.43 -30.33 -17.88
N ASP A 114 -18.51 -31.45 -18.59
CA ASP A 114 -19.00 -31.60 -19.97
C ASP A 114 -18.02 -31.39 -21.13
N SER A 115 -17.35 -32.51 -21.44
CA SER A 115 -16.99 -32.88 -22.80
C SER A 115 -18.26 -33.19 -23.60
N GLU A 116 -18.86 -32.20 -24.26
CA GLU A 116 -19.89 -32.46 -25.27
C GLU A 116 -19.22 -32.67 -26.64
N ALA A 117 -19.22 -33.92 -27.09
CA ALA A 117 -18.75 -34.32 -28.41
C ALA A 117 -19.70 -33.77 -29.48
N ILE A 118 -19.19 -32.87 -30.33
CA ILE A 118 -19.90 -32.42 -31.52
C ILE A 118 -19.77 -33.54 -32.57
N ALA A 119 -20.76 -34.44 -32.61
CA ALA A 119 -20.94 -35.37 -33.71
C ALA A 119 -21.51 -34.63 -34.94
N SER A 120 -20.80 -34.78 -36.05
CA SER A 120 -21.14 -34.30 -37.40
C SER A 120 -22.50 -34.81 -37.88
N CYS A 121 -23.28 -33.92 -38.50
CA CYS A 121 -24.22 -34.20 -39.58
C CYS A 121 -24.13 -33.08 -40.60
#